data_AF-A0A1Z4EQ59-F1
#
_entry.id   AF-A0A1Z4EQ59-F1
#
_cell.length_a   1.000
_cell.length_b   1.000
_cell.length_c   1.000
_cell.angle_alpha   90.00
_cell.angle_beta   90.00
_cell.angle_gamma   90.00
#
_symmetry.space_group_name_H-M   'P 1'
#
loop_
_entity.id
_entity.type
_entity.pdbx_description
1 polymer ?
#
loop_
_entity_poly.entity_id
_entity_poly.type
_entity_poly.pdbx_seq_one_letter_code
_entity_poly.pdbx_strand_id
1 'polypeptide(L)'
;MPSTIVTPELLRSTKQRIESRLQEAAAIANRYLSGHENIISGAGWAGQAGSTSLNTAGQIHHDLQQMMNGGNRLANGLAQTAALMESQEADSAHNLNGVFGGVQST
;
A
#
# COMPACT_ATOMS: atom_id res chain seq x y z
N MET A 1 2.43 -28.16 7.12
CA MET A 1 2.53 -26.70 6.95
C MET A 1 1.12 -26.14 7.06
N PRO A 2 0.80 -25.25 8.03
CA PRO A 2 -0.50 -24.57 7.99
C PRO A 2 -0.54 -23.69 6.73
N SER A 3 -1.56 -23.86 5.89
CA SER A 3 -1.74 -22.96 4.74
C SER A 3 -2.34 -21.66 5.27
N THR A 4 -1.74 -20.52 4.94
CA THR A 4 -2.40 -19.24 5.19
C THR A 4 -3.69 -19.23 4.39
N ILE A 5 -4.84 -19.26 5.06
CA ILE A 5 -6.12 -19.03 4.40
C ILE A 5 -6.15 -17.55 4.03
N VAL A 6 -5.99 -17.27 2.73
CA VAL A 6 -6.17 -15.93 2.20
C VAL A 6 -7.66 -15.68 2.10
N THR A 7 -8.19 -14.76 2.89
CA THR A 7 -9.59 -14.33 2.84
C THR A 7 -9.70 -12.92 2.27
N PRO A 8 -10.86 -12.53 1.70
CA PRO A 8 -11.10 -11.14 1.30
C PRO A 8 -10.83 -10.13 2.43
N GLU A 9 -11.22 -10.45 3.67
CA GLU A 9 -10.96 -9.64 4.86
C GLU A 9 -9.46 -9.50 5.18
N LEU A 10 -8.68 -10.57 5.01
CA LEU A 10 -7.22 -10.50 5.19
C LEU A 10 -6.59 -9.56 4.14
N LEU A 11 -7.06 -9.62 2.90
CA LEU A 11 -6.58 -8.74 1.83
C LEU A 11 -6.95 -7.26 2.08
N ARG A 12 -8.19 -6.99 2.52
CA ARG A 12 -8.66 -5.64 2.89
C ARG A 12 -7.91 -5.06 4.08
N SER A 13 -7.73 -5.83 5.14
CA SER A 13 -6.98 -5.39 6.32
C SER A 13 -5.50 -5.14 5.97
N THR A 14 -4.91 -5.98 5.10
CA THR A 14 -3.55 -5.76 4.60
C THR A 14 -3.45 -4.47 3.78
N LYS A 15 -4.43 -4.21 2.90
CA LYS A 15 -4.53 -2.94 2.17
C LYS A 15 -4.55 -1.75 3.11
N GLN A 16 -5.43 -1.74 4.12
CA GLN A 16 -5.53 -0.65 5.09
C GLN A 16 -4.22 -0.41 5.84
N ARG A 17 -3.50 -1.49 6.21
CA ARG A 17 -2.19 -1.39 6.85
C ARG A 17 -1.16 -0.76 5.92
N ILE A 18 -1.15 -1.11 4.63
CA ILE A 18 -0.26 -0.49 3.63
C ILE A 18 -0.56 1.00 3.52
N GLU A 19 -1.83 1.38 3.35
CA GLU A 19 -2.24 2.78 3.23
C GLU A 19 -1.82 3.61 4.46
N SER A 20 -2.03 3.08 5.66
CA SER A 20 -1.60 3.72 6.91
C SER A 20 -0.07 3.89 6.99
N ARG A 21 0.70 2.87 6.59
CA ARG A 21 2.17 2.95 6.59
C ARG A 21 2.71 3.93 5.54
N LEU A 22 2.06 4.04 4.39
CA LEU A 22 2.42 5.04 3.37
C LEU A 22 2.18 6.46 3.87
N GLN A 23 1.06 6.70 4.57
CA GLN A 23 0.78 7.99 5.20
C GLN A 23 1.83 8.33 6.26
N GLU A 24 2.20 7.37 7.11
CA GLU A 24 3.25 7.54 8.12
C GLU A 24 4.61 7.86 7.47
N ALA A 25 5.00 7.11 6.44
CA ALA A 25 6.24 7.35 5.70
C ALA A 25 6.27 8.75 5.06
N ALA A 26 5.16 9.18 4.45
CA ALA A 26 5.04 10.52 3.88
C ALA A 26 5.17 11.61 4.96
N ALA A 27 4.55 11.42 6.13
CA ALA A 27 4.68 12.37 7.24
C ALA A 27 6.13 12.49 7.73
N ILE A 28 6.82 11.36 7.90
CA ILE A 28 8.23 11.33 8.33
C ILE A 28 9.13 12.05 7.31
N ALA A 29 9.00 11.70 6.03
CA ALA A 29 9.81 12.29 4.97
C ALA A 29 9.53 13.79 4.81
N ASN A 30 8.28 14.22 4.83
CA ASN A 30 7.92 15.65 4.74
C ASN A 30 8.44 16.44 5.95
N ARG A 31 8.42 15.86 7.15
CA ARG A 31 9.03 16.47 8.34
C ARG A 31 10.55 16.60 8.21
N TYR A 32 11.21 15.60 7.63
CA TYR A 32 12.65 15.69 7.35
C TYR A 32 12.94 16.81 6.34
N LEU A 33 12.22 16.85 5.21
CA LEU A 33 12.42 17.84 4.15
C LEU A 33 12.18 19.27 4.62
N SER A 34 11.06 19.53 5.31
CA SER A 34 10.76 20.85 5.88
C SER A 34 11.77 21.28 6.96
N GLY A 35 12.20 20.35 7.81
CA GLY A 35 13.28 20.61 8.77
C GLY A 35 14.61 20.93 8.09
N HIS A 36 14.88 20.30 6.95
CA HIS A 36 16.08 20.51 6.16
C HIS A 36 16.15 21.90 5.54
N GLU A 37 15.05 22.40 4.97
CA GLU A 37 14.95 23.76 4.41
C GLU A 37 15.26 24.83 5.47
N ASN A 38 14.79 24.64 6.71
CA ASN A 38 15.06 25.55 7.83
C ASN A 38 16.54 25.56 8.24
N ILE A 39 17.22 24.40 8.20
CA ILE A 39 18.64 24.30 8.61
C ILE A 39 19.56 24.87 7.54
N ILE A 40 19.31 24.58 6.25
CA ILE A 40 20.16 25.11 5.17
C ILE A 40 20.01 26.64 5.04
N SER A 41 18.79 27.16 5.13
CA SER A 41 18.55 28.60 5.06
C SER A 41 18.99 29.37 6.30
N GLY A 42 18.93 28.76 7.49
CA GLY A 42 19.20 29.43 8.77
C GLY A 42 20.57 29.17 9.41
N ALA A 43 21.21 28.02 9.16
CA ALA A 43 22.41 27.59 9.89
C ALA A 43 23.73 27.73 9.10
N GLY A 44 23.70 28.26 7.87
CA GLY A 44 24.91 28.60 7.13
C GLY A 44 25.73 27.41 6.61
N TRP A 45 25.10 26.27 6.35
CA TRP A 45 25.74 25.10 5.74
C TRP A 45 26.03 25.37 4.25
N ALA A 46 27.09 26.12 3.97
CA ALA A 46 27.59 26.40 2.63
C ALA A 46 28.69 25.40 2.23
N GLY A 47 28.91 25.21 0.92
CA GLY A 47 29.95 24.34 0.38
C GLY A 47 29.55 22.86 0.27
N GLN A 48 30.54 21.95 0.33
CA GLN A 48 30.35 20.52 0.06
C GLN A 48 29.29 19.88 0.96
N ALA A 49 29.25 20.22 2.25
CA ALA A 49 28.30 19.65 3.20
C ALA A 49 26.85 20.02 2.88
N GLY A 50 26.58 21.30 2.54
CA GLY A 50 25.25 21.74 2.11
C GLY A 50 24.81 21.06 0.81
N SER A 51 25.71 20.92 -0.16
CA SER A 51 25.44 20.21 -1.42
C SER A 51 25.13 18.72 -1.20
N THR A 52 25.92 18.01 -0.39
CA THR A 52 25.65 16.61 -0.04
C THR A 52 24.31 16.45 0.66
N SER A 53 24.00 17.34 1.61
CA SER A 53 22.74 17.35 2.33
C SER A 53 21.53 17.57 1.40
N LEU A 54 21.60 18.54 0.48
CA LEU A 54 20.57 18.77 -0.55
C LEU A 54 20.37 17.54 -1.44
N ASN A 55 21.46 16.90 -1.87
CA ASN A 55 21.38 15.67 -2.67
C ASN A 55 20.69 14.55 -1.90
N THR A 56 21.01 14.35 -0.62
CA THR A 56 20.34 13.37 0.24
C THR A 56 18.85 13.69 0.40
N ALA A 57 18.48 14.95 0.60
CA ALA A 57 17.08 15.36 0.67
C ALA A 57 16.33 15.08 -0.65
N GLY A 58 16.95 15.37 -1.80
CA GLY A 58 16.40 15.02 -3.11
C GLY A 58 16.19 13.52 -3.28
N GLN A 59 17.15 12.70 -2.82
CA GLN A 59 17.04 11.24 -2.88
C GLN A 59 15.92 10.71 -1.97
N ILE A 60 15.78 11.22 -0.75
CA ILE A 60 14.68 10.86 0.16
C ILE A 60 13.33 11.20 -0.47
N HIS A 61 13.22 12.36 -1.12
CA HIS A 61 11.98 12.75 -1.80
C HIS A 61 11.64 11.79 -2.95
N HIS A 62 12.64 11.45 -3.78
CA HIS A 62 12.47 10.52 -4.87
C HIS A 62 12.06 9.12 -4.38
N ASP A 63 12.73 8.59 -3.35
CA ASP A 63 12.44 7.27 -2.81
C ASP A 63 11.05 7.23 -2.17
N LEU A 64 10.61 8.32 -1.52
CA LEU A 64 9.23 8.46 -1.05
C LEU A 64 8.22 8.34 -2.19
N GLN A 65 8.44 9.03 -3.31
CA GLN A 65 7.54 8.94 -4.46
C GLN A 65 7.48 7.50 -5.01
N GLN A 66 8.61 6.81 -5.09
CA GLN A 66 8.63 5.41 -5.52
C GLN A 66 7.85 4.51 -4.55
N MET A 67 8.05 4.68 -3.25
CA MET A 67 7.33 3.95 -2.21
C MET A 67 5.82 4.20 -2.29
N MET A 68 5.40 5.46 -2.45
CA MET A 68 3.99 5.80 -2.62
C MET A 68 3.40 5.15 -3.87
N ASN A 69 4.10 5.21 -5.01
CA ASN A 69 3.62 4.60 -6.25
C ASN A 69 3.50 3.08 -6.14
N GLY A 70 4.52 2.41 -5.62
CA GLY A 70 4.52 0.96 -5.42
C GLY A 70 3.46 0.51 -4.41
N GLY A 71 3.36 1.20 -3.28
CA GLY A 71 2.39 0.91 -2.23
C GLY A 71 0.94 1.10 -2.68
N ASN A 72 0.64 2.15 -3.45
CA ASN A 72 -0.69 2.34 -4.04
C ASN A 72 -1.02 1.22 -5.04
N ARG A 73 -0.06 0.83 -5.89
CA ARG A 73 -0.26 -0.32 -6.81
C ARG A 73 -0.56 -1.60 -6.05
N LEU A 74 0.17 -1.87 -4.97
CA LEU A 74 -0.06 -3.03 -4.12
C LEU A 74 -1.44 -2.98 -3.44
N ALA A 75 -1.80 -1.85 -2.84
CA ALA A 75 -3.11 -1.63 -2.21
C ALA A 75 -4.27 -1.87 -3.20
N ASN A 76 -4.12 -1.38 -4.44
CA ASN A 76 -5.08 -1.59 -5.51
C ASN A 76 -5.17 -3.07 -5.93
N GLY A 77 -4.02 -3.75 -6.06
CA GLY A 77 -4.00 -5.18 -6.37
C GLY A 77 -4.70 -6.02 -5.30
N LEU A 78 -4.45 -5.72 -4.02
CA LEU A 78 -5.13 -6.39 -2.90
C LEU A 78 -6.65 -6.18 -2.94
N ALA A 79 -7.10 -4.97 -3.27
CA ALA A 79 -8.53 -4.67 -3.42
C ALA A 79 -9.17 -5.47 -4.56
N GLN A 80 -8.50 -5.54 -5.72
CA GLN A 80 -8.98 -6.29 -6.88
C GLN A 80 -9.05 -7.78 -6.58
N THR A 81 -8.03 -8.35 -5.95
CA THR A 81 -8.03 -9.76 -5.57
C THR A 81 -9.14 -10.06 -4.56
N ALA A 82 -9.36 -9.20 -3.57
CA ALA A 82 -10.45 -9.38 -2.61
C ALA A 82 -11.82 -9.44 -3.31
N ALA A 83 -12.08 -8.50 -4.24
CA ALA A 83 -13.32 -8.49 -5.01
C ALA A 83 -13.48 -9.71 -5.92
N LEU A 84 -12.38 -10.18 -6.54
CA LEU A 84 -12.40 -11.40 -7.35
C LEU A 84 -12.75 -12.64 -6.52
N MET A 85 -12.20 -12.76 -5.31
CA MET A 85 -12.47 -13.88 -4.41
C MET A 85 -13.95 -13.91 -3.98
N GLU A 86 -14.53 -12.75 -3.67
CA GLU A 86 -15.96 -12.65 -3.33
C GLU A 86 -16.87 -13.03 -4.51
N SER A 87 -16.50 -12.60 -5.72
CA SER A 87 -17.22 -13.01 -6.94
C SER A 87 -17.17 -14.52 -7.11
N GLN A 88 -15.99 -15.13 -6.96
CA GLN A 88 -15.82 -16.58 -7.08
C GLN A 88 -16.64 -17.35 -6.02
N GLU A 89 -16.73 -16.82 -4.80
CA GLU A 89 -17.55 -17.41 -3.74
C GLU A 89 -19.04 -17.34 -4.07
N ALA A 90 -19.52 -16.18 -4.54
CA ALA A 90 -20.91 -16.00 -4.96
C ALA A 90 -21.28 -16.90 -6.15
N ASP A 91 -20.42 -16.99 -7.17
CA ASP A 91 -20.61 -17.86 -8.33
C ASP A 91 -20.63 -19.34 -7.93
N SER A 92 -19.74 -19.74 -7.03
CA SER A 92 -19.69 -21.11 -6.51
C SER A 92 -20.95 -21.45 -5.71
N ALA A 93 -21.41 -20.55 -4.84
CA ALA A 93 -22.65 -20.73 -4.08
C ALA A 93 -23.87 -20.84 -5.01
N HIS A 94 -23.92 -20.02 -6.06
CA HIS A 94 -24.98 -20.07 -7.06
C HIS A 94 -24.97 -21.38 -7.85
N ASN A 95 -23.80 -21.83 -8.32
CA ASN A 95 -23.65 -23.08 -9.05
C ASN A 95 -24.04 -24.28 -8.17
N LEU A 96 -23.58 -24.32 -6.92
CA LEU A 96 -23.98 -25.37 -5.97
C LEU A 96 -25.51 -25.39 -5.79
N ASN A 97 -26.14 -24.23 -5.62
CA ASN A 97 -27.59 -24.17 -5.50
C ASN A 97 -28.31 -24.61 -6.78
N GLY A 98 -27.74 -24.35 -7.96
CA GLY A 98 -28.24 -24.84 -9.24
C GLY A 98 -28.13 -26.36 -9.40
N VAL A 99 -27.00 -26.94 -9.00
CA VAL A 99 -26.75 -28.38 -9.06
C VAL A 99 -27.62 -29.15 -8.06
N PHE A 100 -27.78 -28.65 -6.84
CA PHE A 100 -28.57 -29.35 -5.80
C PHE A 100 -30.06 -28.99 -5.81
N GLY A 101 -30.43 -27.79 -6.27
CA GLY A 101 -31.83 -27.38 -6.44
C GLY A 101 -32.53 -28.06 -7.62
N GLY A 102 -31.78 -28.52 -8.64
CA GLY A 102 -32.31 -29.28 -9.78
C GLY A 102 -32.64 -30.75 -9.46
N VAL A 103 -32.18 -31.29 -8.33
CA VAL A 103 -32.36 -32.71 -7.95
C VAL A 103 -33.70 -32.98 -7.24
N GLN A 104 -34.49 -31.94 -6.94
CA GLN A 104 -35.75 -32.06 -6.20
C GLN A 104 -37.01 -32.11 -7.09
N SER A 105 -36.89 -32.58 -8.34
CA SER A 105 -38.04 -32.88 -9.21
C SER A 105 -38.03 -34.37 -9.58
N THR A 106 -38.53 -35.22 -8.69
CA THR A 106 -38.93 -36.61 -8.98
C THR A 106 -40.33 -36.84 -8.47
#